data_AF-X1AH48-F1
#
_entry.id   AF-X1AH48-F1
#
_cell.length_a   1.000
_cell.length_b   1.000
_cell.length_c   1.000
_cell.angle_alpha   90.00
_cell.angle_beta   90.00
_cell.angle_gamma   90.00
#
_symmetry.space_group_name_H-M   'P 1'
#
loop_
_entity.id
_entity.type
_entity.pdbx_description
1 polymer ?
#
loop_
_entity_poly.entity_id
_entity_poly.type
_entity_poly.pdbx_seq_one_letter_code
_entity_poly.pdbx_strand_id
1 'polypeptide(L)'
;MAIAKLEEIDPNYIENLEENSDYNKIEIISSGEIKSEHYKKAKELFVLGFNYDAINELEIVKNKENNDKELMVEVGKLFFKTGDYFRAIRIAVNYLNEFLGDEPKGEAKDIWKSFYPRGYHDTVEKWANIENVNPFLIYSVIREESYYNPFALSVSNARGLMQIIPPTGKWIAE
;
A
#
# COMPACT_ATOMS: atom_id res chain seq x y z
N MET A 1 4.08 3.82 -13.92
CA MET A 1 3.92 3.00 -12.70
C MET A 1 2.44 3.03 -12.32
N ALA A 2 1.91 1.93 -11.80
CA ALA A 2 0.50 1.82 -11.47
C ALA A 2 0.24 2.38 -10.08
N ILE A 3 -0.58 3.41 -9.99
CA ILE A 3 -1.02 4.02 -8.74
C ILE A 3 -2.51 3.69 -8.67
N ALA A 4 -2.99 3.14 -7.55
CA ALA A 4 -4.43 3.05 -7.34
C ALA A 4 -4.95 4.49 -7.29
N LYS A 5 -5.95 4.81 -8.09
CA LYS A 5 -6.47 6.18 -8.07
C LYS A 5 -7.07 6.44 -6.69
N LEU A 6 -6.99 7.69 -6.21
CA LEU A 6 -7.59 8.05 -4.93
C LEU A 6 -9.08 7.66 -4.83
N GLU A 7 -9.82 7.76 -5.93
CA GLU A 7 -11.23 7.35 -6.04
C GLU A 7 -11.45 5.83 -5.91
N GLU A 8 -10.41 5.02 -6.07
CA GLU A 8 -10.45 3.56 -5.95
C GLU A 8 -10.04 3.08 -4.56
N ILE A 9 -9.55 3.97 -3.69
CA ILE A 9 -9.17 3.67 -2.32
C ILE A 9 -10.42 3.73 -1.44
N ASP A 10 -10.59 2.76 -0.54
CA ASP A 10 -11.62 2.87 0.49
C ASP A 10 -11.37 4.11 1.37
N PRO A 11 -12.24 5.14 1.31
CA PRO A 11 -12.06 6.39 2.05
C PRO A 11 -12.09 6.16 3.56
N ASN A 12 -12.93 5.21 4.01
CA ASN A 12 -13.03 4.86 5.41
C ASN A 12 -11.84 4.01 5.86
N TYR A 13 -11.09 3.37 4.95
CA TYR A 13 -9.96 2.54 5.39
C TYR A 13 -8.84 3.40 5.96
N ILE A 14 -8.49 4.49 5.31
CA ILE A 14 -7.43 5.39 5.78
C ILE A 14 -7.87 6.11 7.06
N GLU A 15 -9.09 6.64 7.10
CA GLU A 15 -9.62 7.32 8.30
C GLU A 15 -9.78 6.37 9.48
N ASN A 16 -10.32 5.16 9.28
CA ASN A 16 -10.44 4.17 10.37
C ASN A 16 -9.09 3.65 10.84
N LEU A 17 -8.06 3.65 9.99
CA LEU A 17 -6.69 3.42 10.46
C LEU A 17 -6.34 4.51 11.46
N GLU A 18 -6.44 5.78 11.08
CA GLU A 18 -6.11 6.95 11.92
C GLU A 18 -6.94 7.04 13.22
N GLU A 19 -8.23 6.66 13.21
CA GLU A 19 -9.11 6.72 14.39
C GLU A 19 -8.99 5.52 15.35
N ASN A 20 -8.71 4.31 14.86
CA ASN A 20 -8.72 3.07 15.67
C ASN A 20 -7.35 2.59 16.15
N SER A 21 -6.41 3.52 16.29
CA SER A 21 -5.09 3.18 16.83
C SER A 21 -4.38 4.36 17.47
N ASP A 22 -3.37 4.02 18.25
CA ASP A 22 -2.34 4.93 18.73
C ASP A 22 -1.50 5.52 17.55
N TYR A 23 -2.01 5.72 16.32
CA TYR A 23 -1.24 6.35 15.20
C TYR A 23 -0.78 7.77 15.55
N ASN A 24 -1.58 8.55 16.28
CA ASN A 24 -1.13 9.85 16.82
C ASN A 24 0.03 9.70 17.82
N LYS A 25 0.21 8.51 18.41
CA LYS A 25 1.35 8.15 19.26
C LYS A 25 2.53 7.61 18.45
N ILE A 26 2.29 7.03 17.28
CA ILE A 26 3.33 6.66 16.32
C ILE A 26 3.95 7.91 15.67
N GLU A 27 3.18 8.97 15.43
CA GLU A 27 3.72 10.31 15.15
C GLU A 27 4.64 10.82 16.28
N ILE A 28 4.38 10.41 17.52
CA ILE A 28 5.19 10.77 18.70
C ILE A 28 6.44 9.87 18.83
N ILE A 29 6.46 8.68 18.23
CA ILE A 29 7.56 7.70 18.36
C ILE A 29 8.61 7.82 17.25
N SER A 30 8.30 8.47 16.12
CA SER A 30 9.35 9.05 15.25
C SER A 30 9.98 10.31 15.88
N SER A 31 10.34 10.24 17.15
CA SER A 31 10.92 11.32 17.95
C SER A 31 12.35 11.69 17.53
N GLY A 32 12.92 10.98 16.55
CA GLY A 32 14.06 11.46 15.77
C GLY A 32 13.57 12.35 14.64
N GLU A 33 13.97 13.61 14.63
CA GLU A 33 13.73 14.52 13.50
C GLU A 33 14.23 13.86 12.20
N ILE A 34 13.31 13.48 11.31
CA ILE A 34 13.66 12.90 10.01
C ILE A 34 14.44 13.96 9.24
N LYS A 35 15.73 13.71 9.00
CA LYS A 35 16.64 14.69 8.38
C LYS A 35 16.56 14.72 6.85
N SER A 36 15.89 13.75 6.23
CA SER A 36 15.79 13.68 4.77
C SER A 36 14.96 14.85 4.22
N GLU A 37 15.63 15.74 3.51
CA GLU A 37 15.00 16.89 2.85
C GLU A 37 14.02 16.45 1.76
N HIS A 38 14.33 15.37 1.04
CA HIS A 38 13.43 14.79 0.04
C HIS A 38 12.16 14.22 0.70
N TYR A 39 12.28 13.57 1.86
CA TYR A 39 11.11 13.10 2.59
C TYR A 39 10.23 14.25 3.10
N LYS A 40 10.83 15.28 3.72
CA LYS A 40 10.09 16.47 4.18
C LYS A 40 9.34 17.11 3.01
N LYS A 41 10.01 17.30 1.88
CA LYS A 41 9.39 17.84 0.66
C LYS A 41 8.25 16.96 0.15
N ALA A 42 8.42 15.63 0.15
CA ALA A 42 7.37 14.71 -0.24
C ALA A 42 6.12 14.85 0.66
N LYS A 43 6.33 14.95 1.98
CA LYS A 43 5.24 15.14 2.96
C LYS A 43 4.48 16.44 2.71
N GLU A 44 5.18 17.54 2.50
CA GLU A 44 4.55 18.84 2.17
C GLU A 44 3.77 18.78 0.85
N LEU A 45 4.36 18.20 -0.20
CA LEU A 45 3.69 18.03 -1.49
C LEU A 45 2.41 17.19 -1.36
N PHE A 46 2.45 16.11 -0.57
CA PHE A 46 1.27 15.29 -0.30
C PHE A 46 0.17 16.08 0.41
N VAL A 47 0.51 16.83 1.46
CA VAL A 47 -0.46 17.69 2.19
C VAL A 47 -1.10 18.73 1.27
N LEU A 48 -0.34 19.26 0.30
CA LEU A 48 -0.82 20.19 -0.71
C LEU A 48 -1.61 19.53 -1.86
N GLY A 49 -1.75 18.20 -1.86
CA GLY A 49 -2.46 17.43 -2.88
C GLY A 49 -1.64 17.11 -4.14
N PHE A 50 -0.35 17.45 -4.18
CA PHE A 50 0.57 17.16 -5.28
C PHE A 50 1.11 15.73 -5.19
N ASN A 51 0.23 14.73 -5.25
CA ASN A 51 0.57 13.33 -5.00
C ASN A 51 1.63 12.78 -5.96
N TYR A 52 1.57 13.16 -7.25
CA TYR A 52 2.55 12.71 -8.23
C TYR A 52 3.97 13.21 -7.90
N ASP A 53 4.07 14.48 -7.49
CA ASP A 53 5.35 15.07 -7.10
C ASP A 53 5.85 14.50 -5.77
N ALA A 54 4.96 14.28 -4.81
CA ALA A 54 5.27 13.58 -3.57
C ALA A 54 5.87 12.19 -3.84
N ILE A 55 5.22 11.40 -4.70
CA ILE A 55 5.70 10.08 -5.12
C ILE A 55 7.10 10.16 -5.77
N ASN A 56 7.35 11.15 -6.61
CA ASN A 56 8.66 11.32 -7.25
C ASN A 56 9.76 11.62 -6.22
N GLU A 57 9.47 12.46 -5.21
CA GLU A 57 10.39 12.73 -4.11
C GLU A 57 10.64 11.49 -3.25
N LEU A 58 9.60 10.72 -2.92
CA LEU A 58 9.73 9.46 -2.18
C LEU A 58 10.60 8.43 -2.90
N GLU A 59 10.52 8.35 -4.23
CA GLU A 59 11.38 7.48 -5.00
C GLU A 59 12.86 7.87 -4.91
N ILE A 60 13.15 9.17 -4.80
CA ILE A 60 14.52 9.64 -4.58
C ILE A 60 15.02 9.16 -3.22
N VAL A 61 14.21 9.30 -2.15
CA VAL A 61 14.54 8.83 -0.80
C VAL A 61 14.79 7.31 -0.83
N LYS A 62 13.86 6.54 -1.40
CA LYS A 62 13.93 5.07 -1.51
C LYS A 62 15.16 4.59 -2.30
N ASN A 63 15.70 5.39 -3.21
CA ASN A 63 16.88 5.01 -4.00
C ASN A 63 18.20 5.45 -3.36
N LYS A 64 18.22 6.57 -2.62
CA LYS A 64 19.46 7.17 -2.08
C LYS A 64 19.68 6.92 -0.59
N GLU A 65 18.62 6.78 0.19
CA GLU A 65 18.63 6.75 1.65
C GLU A 65 18.06 5.43 2.19
N ASN A 66 18.13 4.37 1.39
CA ASN A 66 17.46 3.08 1.61
C ASN A 66 18.04 2.21 2.74
N ASN A 67 19.12 2.66 3.39
CA ASN A 67 19.75 2.01 4.52
C ASN A 67 19.12 2.41 5.86
N ASP A 68 18.40 3.54 5.90
CA ASP A 68 17.70 4.02 7.08
C ASP A 68 16.34 3.30 7.17
N LYS A 69 16.27 2.27 8.02
CA LYS A 69 15.07 1.43 8.17
C LYS A 69 13.87 2.24 8.67
N GLU A 70 14.06 3.14 9.63
CA GLU A 70 12.99 3.96 10.20
C GLU A 70 12.43 4.91 9.14
N LEU A 71 13.30 5.56 8.37
CA LEU A 71 12.89 6.38 7.22
C LEU A 71 12.14 5.56 6.17
N MET A 72 12.58 4.34 5.87
CA MET A 72 11.87 3.48 4.91
C MET A 72 10.46 3.13 5.36
N VAL A 73 10.22 2.91 6.66
CA VAL A 73 8.86 2.70 7.18
C VAL A 73 7.98 3.91 6.89
N GLU A 74 8.49 5.11 7.13
CA GLU A 74 7.76 6.37 6.89
C GLU A 74 7.51 6.62 5.39
N VAL A 75 8.50 6.34 4.54
CA VAL A 75 8.34 6.36 3.07
C VAL A 75 7.25 5.38 2.62
N GLY A 76 7.22 4.16 3.19
CA GLY A 76 6.21 3.16 2.91
C GLY A 76 4.79 3.62 3.28
N LYS A 77 4.63 4.23 4.46
CA LYS A 77 3.35 4.82 4.90
C LYS A 77 2.89 5.93 3.97
N LEU A 78 3.80 6.79 3.51
CA LEU A 78 3.43 7.90 2.61
C LEU A 78 3.12 7.42 1.18
N PHE A 79 3.81 6.39 0.68
CA PHE A 79 3.38 5.70 -0.56
C PHE A 79 1.97 5.12 -0.44
N PHE A 80 1.65 4.53 0.71
CA PHE A 80 0.31 4.01 0.96
C PHE A 80 -0.76 5.11 0.96
N LYS A 81 -0.49 6.23 1.66
CA LYS A 81 -1.41 7.39 1.69
C LYS A 81 -1.61 8.05 0.31
N THR A 82 -0.62 7.95 -0.57
CA THR A 82 -0.73 8.45 -1.96
C THR A 82 -1.41 7.47 -2.92
N GLY A 83 -1.80 6.28 -2.48
CA GLY A 83 -2.40 5.23 -3.31
C GLY A 83 -1.41 4.34 -4.06
N ASP A 84 -0.10 4.51 -3.84
CA ASP A 84 0.94 3.66 -4.42
C ASP A 84 1.18 2.42 -3.55
N TYR A 85 0.20 1.52 -3.57
CA TYR A 85 0.22 0.28 -2.81
C TYR A 85 1.33 -0.66 -3.22
N PHE A 86 1.69 -0.68 -4.51
CA PHE A 86 2.77 -1.53 -5.02
C PHE A 86 4.10 -1.20 -4.33
N ARG A 87 4.47 0.09 -4.28
CA ARG A 87 5.70 0.51 -3.61
C ARG A 87 5.60 0.35 -2.09
N ALA A 88 4.45 0.70 -1.50
CA ALA A 88 4.23 0.56 -0.07
C ALA A 88 4.42 -0.90 0.41
N ILE A 89 3.75 -1.85 -0.24
CA ILE A 89 3.84 -3.27 0.11
C ILE A 89 5.26 -3.79 -0.10
N ARG A 90 5.96 -3.38 -1.17
CA ARG A 90 7.36 -3.79 -1.40
C ARG A 90 8.30 -3.29 -0.32
N ILE A 91 8.10 -2.07 0.19
CA ILE A 91 8.86 -1.57 1.33
C ILE A 91 8.56 -2.42 2.55
N ALA A 92 7.30 -2.74 2.83
CA ALA A 92 6.93 -3.60 3.94
C ALA A 92 7.64 -4.95 3.90
N VAL A 93 7.56 -5.64 2.75
CA VAL A 93 8.18 -6.95 2.58
C VAL A 93 9.71 -6.87 2.73
N ASN A 94 10.35 -5.80 2.27
CA ASN A 94 11.81 -5.70 2.31
C ASN A 94 12.36 -5.26 3.68
N TYR A 95 11.65 -4.37 4.37
CA TYR A 95 12.17 -3.66 5.55
C TYR A 95 11.49 -4.07 6.84
N LEU A 96 10.27 -4.60 6.77
CA LEU A 96 9.51 -4.95 7.96
C LEU A 96 9.61 -6.41 8.36
N ASN A 97 10.07 -7.33 7.51
CA ASN A 97 10.10 -8.77 7.86
C ASN A 97 10.72 -9.09 9.23
N GLU A 98 11.68 -8.30 9.72
CA GLU A 98 12.23 -8.42 11.09
C GLU A 98 11.22 -8.04 12.19
N PHE A 99 10.30 -7.12 11.92
CA PHE A 99 9.19 -6.68 12.77
C PHE A 99 7.90 -7.52 12.59
N LEU A 100 7.82 -8.38 11.56
CA LEU A 100 6.62 -9.16 11.19
C LEU A 100 6.71 -10.67 11.57
N GLY A 101 7.71 -11.10 12.36
CA GLY A 101 7.92 -12.53 12.65
C GLY A 101 6.90 -13.19 13.59
N ASP A 102 6.27 -12.40 14.47
CA ASP A 102 5.19 -12.82 15.39
C ASP A 102 3.89 -12.08 15.07
N GLU A 103 2.76 -12.54 15.62
CA GLU A 103 1.51 -11.76 15.58
C GLU A 103 1.78 -10.35 16.14
N PRO A 104 1.58 -9.29 15.35
CA PRO A 104 1.95 -7.96 15.76
C PRO A 104 1.06 -7.46 16.90
N LYS A 105 1.71 -6.96 17.95
CA LYS A 105 1.06 -6.39 19.14
C LYS A 105 1.43 -4.91 19.28
N GLY A 106 0.52 -4.12 19.86
CA GLY A 106 0.73 -2.68 20.02
C GLY A 106 0.99 -1.98 18.69
N GLU A 107 1.97 -1.08 18.66
CA GLU A 107 2.32 -0.24 17.51
C GLU A 107 2.72 -1.02 16.25
N ALA A 108 3.31 -2.21 16.42
CA ALA A 108 3.63 -3.07 15.30
C ALA A 108 2.36 -3.46 14.52
N LYS A 109 1.21 -3.59 15.19
CA LYS A 109 -0.07 -3.94 14.55
C LYS A 109 -0.54 -2.84 13.60
N ASP A 110 -0.30 -1.59 13.94
CA ASP A 110 -0.73 -0.46 13.15
C ASP A 110 0.22 -0.26 11.96
N ILE A 111 1.52 -0.41 12.19
CA ILE A 111 2.49 -0.52 11.08
C ILE A 111 2.07 -1.64 10.12
N TRP A 112 1.73 -2.83 10.62
CA TRP A 112 1.21 -3.92 9.79
C TRP A 112 -0.01 -3.51 8.98
N LYS A 113 -1.05 -2.99 9.63
CA LYS A 113 -2.30 -2.59 8.95
C LYS A 113 -2.05 -1.57 7.84
N SER A 114 -1.08 -0.66 8.01
CA SER A 114 -0.68 0.30 6.98
C SER A 114 -0.15 -0.33 5.68
N PHE A 115 0.06 -1.66 5.64
CA PHE A 115 0.53 -2.39 4.45
C PHE A 115 -0.46 -3.46 3.96
N TYR A 116 -1.74 -3.37 4.38
CA TYR A 116 -2.84 -4.22 3.88
C TYR A 116 -3.94 -3.38 3.22
N PRO A 117 -3.66 -2.69 2.10
CA PRO A 117 -4.60 -1.78 1.47
C PRO A 117 -5.93 -2.45 1.08
N ARG A 118 -6.99 -1.65 1.08
CA ARG A 118 -8.28 -1.95 0.43
C ARG A 118 -8.41 -1.13 -0.86
N GLY A 119 -7.50 -1.37 -1.80
CA GLY A 119 -7.52 -0.73 -3.11
C GLY A 119 -8.59 -1.33 -4.03
N TYR A 120 -9.05 -0.55 -5.00
CA TYR A 120 -10.19 -0.89 -5.88
C TYR A 120 -11.45 -1.24 -5.08
N HIS A 121 -11.66 -0.56 -3.95
CA HIS A 121 -12.69 -0.87 -2.95
C HIS A 121 -14.06 -1.08 -3.57
N ASP A 122 -14.57 -0.07 -4.28
CA ASP A 122 -15.89 -0.12 -4.91
C ASP A 122 -16.05 -1.31 -5.86
N THR A 123 -14.98 -1.69 -6.57
CA THR A 123 -14.99 -2.83 -7.47
C THR A 123 -14.99 -4.14 -6.69
N VAL A 124 -14.12 -4.26 -5.69
CA VAL A 124 -14.01 -5.47 -4.86
C VAL A 124 -15.30 -5.71 -4.09
N GLU A 125 -15.83 -4.71 -3.38
CA GLU A 125 -17.07 -4.85 -2.59
C GLU A 125 -18.26 -5.21 -3.48
N LYS A 126 -18.39 -4.56 -4.64
CA LYS A 126 -19.46 -4.85 -5.60
C LYS A 126 -19.44 -6.31 -6.02
N TRP A 127 -18.30 -6.82 -6.47
CA TRP A 127 -18.20 -8.19 -6.97
C TRP A 127 -18.20 -9.23 -5.85
N ALA A 128 -17.62 -8.93 -4.69
CA ALA A 128 -17.72 -9.75 -3.49
C ALA A 128 -19.18 -10.01 -3.10
N ASN A 129 -20.00 -8.95 -3.12
CA ASN A 129 -21.43 -9.05 -2.81
C ASN A 129 -22.21 -9.84 -3.87
N ILE A 130 -21.94 -9.59 -5.16
CA ILE A 130 -22.61 -10.31 -6.26
C ILE A 130 -22.31 -11.82 -6.21
N GLU A 131 -21.05 -12.18 -5.98
CA GLU A 131 -20.57 -13.57 -5.97
C GLU A 131 -20.70 -14.24 -4.59
N ASN A 132 -21.19 -13.53 -3.58
CA ASN A 132 -21.29 -13.99 -2.20
C ASN A 132 -19.96 -14.54 -1.63
N VAL A 133 -18.87 -13.82 -1.93
CA VAL A 133 -17.51 -14.12 -1.46
C VAL A 133 -17.10 -13.08 -0.43
N ASN A 134 -16.34 -13.48 0.59
CA ASN A 134 -15.79 -12.53 1.54
C ASN A 134 -14.83 -11.55 0.83
N PRO A 135 -15.05 -10.21 0.87
CA PRO A 135 -14.20 -9.24 0.18
C PRO A 135 -12.74 -9.27 0.65
N PHE A 136 -12.47 -9.63 1.91
CA PHE A 136 -11.11 -9.78 2.43
C PHE A 136 -10.34 -10.91 1.75
N LEU A 137 -11.02 -11.94 1.25
CA LEU A 137 -10.36 -12.97 0.44
C LEU A 137 -9.90 -12.37 -0.90
N ILE A 138 -10.72 -11.55 -1.53
CA ILE A 138 -10.39 -10.89 -2.81
C ILE A 138 -9.22 -9.92 -2.63
N TYR A 139 -9.26 -9.06 -1.60
CA TYR A 139 -8.14 -8.17 -1.27
C TYR A 139 -6.84 -8.95 -1.01
N SER A 140 -6.93 -10.09 -0.30
CA SER A 140 -5.76 -10.94 -0.02
C SER A 140 -5.17 -11.55 -1.30
N VAL A 141 -6.02 -12.01 -2.23
CA VAL A 141 -5.58 -12.52 -3.54
C VAL A 141 -4.93 -11.41 -4.36
N ILE A 142 -5.56 -10.23 -4.47
CA ILE A 142 -5.00 -9.10 -5.23
C ILE A 142 -3.63 -8.70 -4.66
N ARG A 143 -3.53 -8.65 -3.32
CA ARG A 143 -2.26 -8.37 -2.64
C ARG A 143 -1.22 -9.39 -3.07
N GLU A 144 -1.48 -10.69 -2.92
CA GLU A 144 -0.46 -11.70 -3.19
C GLU A 144 -0.08 -11.81 -4.68
N GLU A 145 -1.05 -11.65 -5.57
CA GLU A 145 -0.83 -11.83 -7.01
C GLU A 145 -0.13 -10.63 -7.68
N SER A 146 -0.41 -9.40 -7.23
CA SER A 146 0.06 -8.21 -7.96
C SER A 146 0.56 -7.06 -7.09
N TYR A 147 0.44 -7.14 -5.77
CA TYR A 147 0.57 -5.97 -4.88
C TYR A 147 -0.23 -4.76 -5.41
N TYR A 148 -1.46 -5.00 -5.87
CA TYR A 148 -2.36 -3.98 -6.43
C TYR A 148 -1.89 -3.30 -7.71
N ASN A 149 -1.00 -3.92 -8.47
CA ASN A 149 -0.58 -3.41 -9.78
C ASN A 149 -1.53 -3.90 -10.90
N PRO A 150 -2.43 -3.06 -11.44
CA PRO A 150 -3.35 -3.43 -12.52
C PRO A 150 -2.65 -3.74 -13.86
N PHE A 151 -1.38 -3.33 -14.00
CA PHE A 151 -0.57 -3.61 -15.19
C PHE A 151 0.42 -4.76 -14.96
N ALA A 152 0.27 -5.52 -13.88
CA ALA A 152 1.13 -6.67 -13.60
C ALA A 152 1.04 -7.72 -14.73
N LEU A 153 2.19 -8.16 -15.21
CA LEU A 153 2.35 -9.18 -16.24
C LEU A 153 3.39 -10.20 -15.77
N SER A 154 2.99 -11.46 -15.60
CA SER A 154 3.91 -12.53 -15.22
C SER A 154 4.68 -13.09 -16.42
N VAL A 155 5.73 -13.86 -16.12
CA VAL A 155 6.47 -14.66 -17.12
C VAL A 155 5.59 -15.71 -17.81
N SER A 156 4.57 -16.21 -17.12
CA SER A 156 3.56 -17.14 -17.67
C SER A 156 2.40 -16.42 -18.36
N ASN A 157 2.54 -15.10 -18.62
CA ASN A 157 1.55 -14.25 -19.29
C ASN A 157 0.23 -14.09 -18.51
N ALA A 158 0.25 -14.29 -17.19
CA ALA A 158 -0.84 -13.90 -16.29
C ALA A 158 -0.92 -12.38 -16.16
N ARG A 159 -2.13 -11.82 -16.03
CA ARG A 159 -2.37 -10.37 -16.18
C ARG A 159 -3.24 -9.77 -15.09
N GLY A 160 -2.91 -8.52 -14.74
CA GLY A 160 -3.74 -7.65 -13.91
C GLY A 160 -3.71 -7.97 -12.41
N LEU A 161 -4.68 -7.42 -11.69
CA LEU A 161 -4.73 -7.42 -10.22
C LEU A 161 -4.71 -8.83 -9.61
N MET A 162 -5.40 -9.78 -10.24
CA MET A 162 -5.53 -11.16 -9.75
C MET A 162 -4.75 -12.15 -10.62
N GLN A 163 -3.85 -11.68 -11.47
CA GLN A 163 -3.00 -12.51 -12.35
C GLN A 163 -3.78 -13.63 -13.07
N ILE A 164 -4.84 -13.24 -13.79
CA ILE A 164 -5.62 -14.20 -14.59
C ILE A 164 -4.87 -14.50 -15.89
N ILE A 165 -4.70 -15.77 -16.22
CA ILE A 165 -4.13 -16.18 -17.51
C ILE A 165 -5.19 -16.03 -18.63
N PRO A 166 -4.82 -15.60 -19.85
CA PRO A 166 -5.79 -15.31 -20.91
C PRO A 166 -6.75 -16.44 -21.27
N PRO A 167 -6.35 -17.73 -21.33
CA PRO A 167 -7.28 -18.82 -21.59
C PRO A 167 -8.37 -18.94 -20.51
N THR A 168 -7.99 -18.84 -19.24
CA THR A 168 -8.94 -18.83 -18.10
C THR A 168 -9.84 -17.61 -18.15
N GLY A 169 -9.29 -16.43 -18.44
CA GLY A 169 -10.08 -15.21 -18.59
C GLY A 169 -11.12 -15.30 -19.70
N LYS A 170 -10.78 -15.96 -20.82
CA LYS A 170 -11.74 -16.22 -21.90
C LYS A 170 -12.85 -17.17 -21.45
N TRP A 171 -12.49 -18.26 -20.78
CA TRP A 171 -13.48 -19.22 -20.24
C TRP A 171 -14.43 -18.58 -19.22
N ILE A 172 -13.95 -17.65 -18.38
CA ILE A 172 -14.79 -16.90 -17.43
C ILE A 172 -15.76 -15.94 -18.14
N ALA A 173 -15.40 -15.43 -19.32
CA ALA A 173 -16.18 -14.45 -20.06
C ALA A 173 -17.26 -15.06 -20.97
N GLU A 174 -17.27 -16.39 -21.13
CA GLU A 174 -18.27 -17.15 -21.88
C GLU A 174 -19.54 -17.39 -21.04
#